data_AF-A0A1G3LFB5-F1
#
_entry.id   AF-A0A1G3LFB5-F1
#
_cell.length_a   1.000
_cell.length_b   1.000
_cell.length_c   1.000
_cell.angle_alpha   90.00
_cell.angle_beta   90.00
_cell.angle_gamma   90.00
#
_symmetry.space_group_name_H-M   'P 1'
#
loop_
_entity.id
_entity.type
_entity.pdbx_description
1 polymer ?
#
loop_
_entity_poly.entity_id
_entity_poly.type
_entity_poly.pdbx_seq_one_letter_code
_entity_poly.pdbx_strand_id
1 'polypeptide(L)'
;MIKKLFFLFSFFLIIFACSEPNNTNNDTKIEPKIDPFTEVTTITWDFEYIGSFNVPNDSGFGYSATGVAFNPSGDNGKGSIFIVGHDWYQKIAEITIPVPQINSDVTKLPSAQFLQPFTDEIFKRSKYIRQDGSILDENIKIGGLLVYDNKLYGNSYAFYSGANEAKRSHFRTGLNLSSISIAADFKGMFTVGNMNPGMTGGYMTIIPESKREYFGGFFAFTGQMGLSIISRSSYGPSLHTLSLSDFDNTVDSIVSSMPLIYYTYDYQTLGEWGNVTIPNPVFNMMSRIYGAVYPDNSQYIYLIGRTGIGVPYYGQGTDNPNDAGYDPVDKSKGCHAWPYVNYIWVYDEVDLKAVFNGTKKPWEIKPSSHGLIKLPYYDKYKTCDLCGVSYDAQNKKLYVVSRNMNVSKPLVHVFEWKK
;
A
#
# COMPACT_ATOMS: atom_id res chain seq x y z
N MET A 1 -0.41 35.57 40.24
CA MET A 1 -0.57 36.32 38.97
C MET A 1 0.36 35.67 37.94
N ILE A 2 -0.13 34.63 37.26
CA ILE A 2 0.65 33.75 36.38
C ILE A 2 0.47 34.24 34.94
N LYS A 3 1.56 34.66 34.29
CA LYS A 3 1.55 35.03 32.86
C LYS A 3 1.61 33.76 32.02
N LYS A 4 0.51 33.46 31.32
CA LYS A 4 0.44 32.49 30.23
C LYS A 4 1.17 33.07 29.01
N LEU A 5 2.14 32.33 28.47
CA LEU A 5 2.78 32.64 27.19
C LEU A 5 2.07 31.82 26.11
N PHE A 6 1.31 32.51 25.24
CA PHE A 6 0.72 31.94 24.04
C PHE A 6 1.82 31.82 22.98
N PHE A 7 2.15 30.60 22.54
CA PHE A 7 2.89 30.38 21.30
C PHE A 7 1.86 30.24 20.16
N LEU A 8 1.84 31.23 19.27
CA LEU A 8 1.20 31.14 17.96
C LEU A 8 2.00 30.14 17.11
N PHE A 9 1.41 28.99 16.78
CA PHE A 9 1.90 28.15 15.69
C PHE A 9 1.30 28.64 14.38
N SER A 10 2.13 29.26 13.52
CA SER A 10 1.75 29.56 12.15
C SER A 10 1.57 28.27 11.36
N PHE A 11 0.34 28.03 10.91
CA PHE A 11 -0.02 26.96 9.97
C PHE A 11 0.67 27.22 8.62
N PHE A 12 1.59 26.34 8.22
CA PHE A 12 1.94 26.13 6.82
C PHE A 12 1.48 24.74 6.41
N LEU A 13 0.45 24.72 5.57
CA LEU A 13 -0.09 23.55 4.88
C LEU A 13 0.99 23.07 3.88
N ILE A 14 1.69 21.98 4.19
CA ILE A 14 2.68 21.39 3.29
C ILE A 14 1.99 20.31 2.44
N ILE A 15 1.87 20.62 1.16
CA ILE A 15 1.33 19.76 0.11
C ILE A 15 2.41 18.71 -0.23
N PHE A 16 2.10 17.43 0.00
CA PHE A 16 2.87 16.34 -0.60
C PHE A 16 2.44 16.20 -2.06
N ALA A 17 3.15 16.88 -2.95
CA ALA A 17 3.26 16.47 -4.33
C ALA A 17 4.58 15.71 -4.46
N CYS A 18 4.55 14.50 -4.98
CA CYS A 18 5.69 13.99 -5.73
C CYS A 18 5.74 14.90 -6.97
N SER A 19 6.50 15.99 -6.90
CA SER A 19 6.63 16.94 -8.00
C SER A 19 7.37 16.27 -9.15
N GLU A 20 6.85 16.36 -10.37
CA GLU A 20 7.66 16.13 -11.56
C GLU A 20 8.89 17.07 -11.52
N PRO A 21 10.10 16.60 -11.85
CA PRO A 21 11.17 17.51 -12.23
C PRO A 21 10.73 18.23 -13.51
N ASN A 22 10.83 19.57 -13.50
CA ASN A 22 10.64 20.37 -14.71
C ASN A 22 11.51 19.79 -15.84
N ASN A 23 10.84 19.36 -16.91
CA ASN A 23 11.45 18.83 -18.11
C ASN A 23 12.14 19.98 -18.87
N THR A 24 13.32 20.37 -18.42
CA THR A 24 14.27 21.19 -19.18
C THR A 24 15.45 20.30 -19.52
N ASN A 25 15.52 19.90 -20.79
CA ASN A 25 16.60 19.16 -21.41
C ASN A 25 17.99 19.63 -20.92
N ASN A 26 18.62 18.81 -20.07
CA ASN A 26 20.06 18.53 -19.96
C ASN A 26 20.29 17.64 -18.71
N ASP A 27 19.76 16.41 -18.73
CA ASP A 27 20.03 15.44 -17.66
C ASP A 27 21.43 14.85 -17.81
N THR A 28 22.43 15.49 -17.21
CA THR A 28 23.62 14.77 -16.76
C THR A 28 23.17 13.72 -15.75
N LYS A 29 23.04 12.46 -16.17
CA LYS A 29 22.71 11.33 -15.30
C LYS A 29 23.72 11.28 -14.15
N ILE A 30 23.29 11.58 -12.94
CA ILE A 30 24.14 11.49 -11.75
C ILE A 30 24.03 10.05 -11.22
N GLU A 31 25.15 9.33 -11.20
CA GLU A 31 25.19 7.98 -10.62
C GLU A 31 24.84 8.02 -9.13
N PRO A 32 23.93 7.16 -8.63
CA PRO A 32 23.71 7.04 -7.20
C PRO A 32 25.02 6.59 -6.52
N LYS A 33 25.29 7.11 -5.31
CA LYS A 33 26.48 6.74 -4.52
C LYS A 33 26.52 5.25 -4.14
N ILE A 34 25.36 4.60 -4.18
CA ILE A 34 25.14 3.19 -3.89
C ILE A 34 24.41 2.64 -5.12
N ASP A 35 24.96 1.62 -5.79
CA ASP A 35 24.17 0.90 -6.79
C ASP A 35 23.25 -0.09 -6.07
N PRO A 36 21.92 0.12 -6.12
CA PRO A 36 20.97 -0.72 -5.39
C PRO A 36 21.05 -2.20 -5.78
N PHE A 37 21.54 -2.52 -6.97
CA PHE A 37 21.54 -3.89 -7.50
C PHE A 37 22.81 -4.68 -7.19
N THR A 38 23.86 -4.03 -6.68
CA THR A 38 25.10 -4.71 -6.26
C THR A 38 25.27 -4.76 -4.76
N GLU A 39 24.65 -3.84 -4.02
CA GLU A 39 24.89 -3.66 -2.58
C GLU A 39 23.76 -4.17 -1.66
N VAL A 40 22.61 -4.59 -2.22
CA VAL A 40 21.48 -5.09 -1.45
C VAL A 40 21.09 -6.50 -1.91
N THR A 41 20.83 -7.38 -0.96
CA THR A 41 20.36 -8.75 -1.21
C THR A 41 19.09 -8.72 -2.06
N THR A 42 19.17 -9.29 -3.26
CA THR A 42 17.98 -9.60 -4.05
C THR A 42 17.26 -10.76 -3.40
N ILE A 43 15.95 -10.62 -3.20
CA ILE A 43 15.18 -11.71 -2.59
C ILE A 43 14.93 -12.80 -3.63
N THR A 44 15.09 -14.06 -3.22
CA THR A 44 14.56 -15.18 -3.97
C THR A 44 13.16 -15.48 -3.48
N TRP A 45 12.20 -15.51 -4.40
CA TRP A 45 10.79 -15.82 -4.14
C TRP A 45 10.22 -16.60 -5.32
N ASP A 46 9.13 -17.35 -5.12
CA ASP A 46 8.63 -18.31 -6.14
C ASP A 46 7.64 -17.69 -7.15
N PHE A 47 7.68 -16.37 -7.31
CA PHE A 47 6.91 -15.65 -8.31
C PHE A 47 7.76 -15.39 -9.56
N GLU A 48 7.36 -15.96 -10.70
CA GLU A 48 7.98 -15.71 -12.00
C GLU A 48 7.25 -14.59 -12.75
N TYR A 49 7.98 -13.62 -13.28
CA TYR A 49 7.39 -12.57 -14.10
C TYR A 49 6.96 -13.10 -15.48
N ILE A 50 5.70 -12.88 -15.86
CA ILE A 50 5.14 -13.38 -17.13
C ILE A 50 4.76 -12.27 -18.13
N GLY A 51 4.92 -11.01 -17.74
CA GLY A 51 4.66 -9.85 -18.61
C GLY A 51 3.91 -8.72 -17.91
N SER A 52 3.58 -7.70 -18.68
CA SER A 52 2.82 -6.54 -18.20
C SER A 52 1.74 -6.13 -19.21
N PHE A 53 0.84 -5.26 -18.77
CA PHE A 53 -0.13 -4.58 -19.62
C PHE A 53 -0.42 -3.17 -19.10
N ASN A 54 -0.86 -2.29 -20.00
CA ASN A 54 -1.25 -0.91 -19.69
C ASN A 54 -2.68 -0.85 -19.18
N VAL A 55 -2.96 0.06 -18.25
CA VAL A 55 -4.34 0.45 -17.91
C VAL A 55 -4.99 1.22 -19.08
N PRO A 56 -6.33 1.43 -19.09
CA PRO A 56 -6.98 2.24 -20.10
C PRO A 56 -6.34 3.64 -20.24
N ASN A 57 -6.32 4.16 -21.47
CA ASN A 57 -5.76 5.47 -21.76
C ASN A 57 -6.66 6.62 -21.26
N ASP A 58 -6.72 6.81 -19.94
CA ASP A 58 -7.59 7.80 -19.29
C ASP A 58 -6.78 8.65 -18.28
N SER A 59 -7.11 9.94 -18.12
CA SER A 59 -6.44 10.83 -17.16
C SER A 59 -6.79 10.53 -15.71
N GLY A 60 -7.90 9.83 -15.48
CA GLY A 60 -8.32 9.33 -14.18
C GLY A 60 -7.34 8.34 -13.56
N PHE A 61 -6.33 7.86 -14.28
CA PHE A 61 -5.21 7.07 -13.75
C PHE A 61 -3.95 7.88 -13.46
N GLY A 62 -3.93 9.20 -13.72
CA GLY A 62 -2.75 10.02 -13.47
C GLY A 62 -2.26 9.91 -12.03
N TYR A 63 -0.95 9.79 -11.83
CA TYR A 63 -0.30 9.78 -10.51
C TYR A 63 -0.74 8.67 -9.53
N SER A 64 -1.46 7.62 -9.96
CA SER A 64 -1.96 6.62 -9.00
C SER A 64 -2.39 5.30 -9.59
N ALA A 65 -2.22 4.26 -8.77
CA ALA A 65 -3.21 3.21 -8.61
C ALA A 65 -3.12 2.52 -7.22
N THR A 66 -3.49 3.22 -6.14
CA THR A 66 -3.65 2.54 -4.83
C THR A 66 -4.80 1.54 -4.87
N GLY A 67 -4.93 0.65 -3.89
CA GLY A 67 -6.08 -0.26 -3.76
C GLY A 67 -6.42 -1.07 -5.02
N VAL A 68 -5.90 -2.29 -5.11
CA VAL A 68 -6.12 -3.18 -6.26
C VAL A 68 -6.80 -4.45 -5.77
N ALA A 69 -7.89 -4.87 -6.43
CA ALA A 69 -8.57 -6.12 -6.13
C ALA A 69 -8.88 -6.90 -7.41
N PHE A 70 -8.36 -8.12 -7.50
CA PHE A 70 -8.76 -9.09 -8.51
C PHE A 70 -10.20 -9.55 -8.25
N ASN A 71 -11.03 -9.48 -9.27
CA ASN A 71 -12.40 -9.96 -9.25
C ASN A 71 -12.53 -11.22 -10.13
N PRO A 72 -12.69 -12.42 -9.55
CA PRO A 72 -12.75 -13.66 -10.33
C PRO A 72 -13.98 -13.77 -11.22
N SER A 73 -15.10 -13.12 -10.87
CA SER A 73 -16.35 -13.18 -11.65
C SER A 73 -16.44 -12.11 -12.74
N GLY A 74 -15.50 -11.17 -12.78
CA GLY A 74 -15.44 -10.09 -13.76
C GLY A 74 -15.16 -10.57 -15.20
N ASP A 75 -15.45 -9.71 -16.17
CA ASP A 75 -15.33 -10.00 -17.61
C ASP A 75 -15.92 -11.37 -18.02
N ASN A 76 -17.15 -11.64 -17.56
CA ASN A 76 -17.85 -12.90 -17.78
C ASN A 76 -17.07 -14.13 -17.27
N GLY A 77 -16.44 -14.02 -16.10
CA GLY A 77 -15.67 -15.09 -15.46
C GLY A 77 -14.23 -15.25 -15.96
N LYS A 78 -13.74 -14.36 -16.82
CA LYS A 78 -12.33 -14.33 -17.23
C LYS A 78 -11.43 -13.65 -16.19
N GLY A 79 -12.03 -12.91 -15.26
CA GLY A 79 -11.34 -12.12 -14.27
C GLY A 79 -11.18 -10.65 -14.70
N SER A 80 -11.20 -9.77 -13.71
CA SER A 80 -11.00 -8.32 -13.89
C SER A 80 -10.28 -7.73 -12.67
N ILE A 81 -9.96 -6.44 -12.73
CA ILE A 81 -9.33 -5.72 -11.62
C ILE A 81 -10.15 -4.48 -11.26
N PHE A 82 -10.56 -4.38 -10.00
CA PHE A 82 -10.91 -3.10 -9.39
C PHE A 82 -9.64 -2.34 -9.01
N ILE A 83 -9.59 -1.06 -9.37
CA ILE A 83 -8.40 -0.23 -9.24
C ILE A 83 -8.79 1.18 -8.84
N VAL A 84 -8.16 1.73 -7.79
CA VAL A 84 -8.27 3.15 -7.51
C VAL A 84 -7.48 3.90 -8.58
N GLY A 85 -8.05 4.95 -9.13
CA GLY A 85 -7.39 5.88 -10.04
C GLY A 85 -6.64 6.96 -9.26
N HIS A 86 -6.66 8.18 -9.80
CA HIS A 86 -5.85 9.33 -9.43
C HIS A 86 -5.72 9.58 -7.92
N ASP A 87 -4.51 9.96 -7.49
CA ASP A 87 -4.15 10.06 -6.06
C ASP A 87 -5.03 11.07 -5.30
N TRP A 88 -5.48 12.14 -5.97
CA TRP A 88 -6.36 13.15 -5.36
C TRP A 88 -7.84 12.79 -5.39
N TYR A 89 -8.31 12.12 -6.45
CA TYR A 89 -9.74 11.89 -6.64
C TYR A 89 -10.20 10.55 -6.06
N GLN A 90 -9.29 9.59 -5.95
CA GLN A 90 -9.50 8.28 -5.30
C GLN A 90 -10.73 7.53 -5.85
N LYS A 91 -11.06 7.77 -7.13
CA LYS A 91 -12.16 7.10 -7.82
C LYS A 91 -11.80 5.65 -8.10
N ILE A 92 -12.79 4.77 -8.10
CA ILE A 92 -12.58 3.34 -8.39
C ILE A 92 -13.17 3.02 -9.75
N ALA A 93 -12.45 2.25 -10.55
CA ALA A 93 -12.95 1.67 -11.81
C ALA A 93 -12.74 0.15 -11.78
N GLU A 94 -13.36 -0.55 -12.72
CA GLU A 94 -13.09 -1.96 -13.02
C GLU A 94 -12.56 -2.08 -14.45
N ILE A 95 -11.47 -2.82 -14.63
CA ILE A 95 -10.80 -3.00 -15.93
C ILE A 95 -10.62 -4.47 -16.29
N THR A 96 -10.60 -4.78 -17.59
CA THR A 96 -10.26 -6.11 -18.10
C THR A 96 -8.79 -6.47 -17.83
N ILE A 97 -8.46 -7.76 -17.95
CA ILE A 97 -7.09 -8.26 -17.88
C ILE A 97 -6.71 -8.82 -19.26
N PRO A 98 -6.00 -8.07 -20.11
CA PRO A 98 -5.48 -8.62 -21.36
C PRO A 98 -4.35 -9.62 -21.07
N VAL A 99 -4.04 -10.49 -22.04
CA VAL A 99 -2.89 -11.41 -21.94
C VAL A 99 -1.62 -10.58 -21.75
N PRO A 100 -0.88 -10.71 -20.62
CA PRO A 100 0.31 -9.91 -20.37
C PRO A 100 1.41 -10.25 -21.39
N GLN A 101 2.24 -9.27 -21.73
CA GLN A 101 3.36 -9.44 -22.66
C GLN A 101 4.66 -8.91 -22.07
N ILE A 102 5.77 -9.55 -22.45
CA ILE A 102 7.12 -9.06 -22.17
C ILE A 102 7.56 -8.21 -23.36
N ASN A 103 7.74 -6.90 -23.17
CA ASN A 103 8.18 -6.00 -24.23
C ASN A 103 8.97 -4.83 -23.66
N SER A 104 10.22 -4.62 -24.11
CA SER A 104 11.06 -3.51 -23.65
C SER A 104 10.43 -2.12 -23.84
N ASP A 105 9.52 -2.00 -24.80
CA ASP A 105 8.76 -0.78 -25.10
C ASP A 105 7.35 -0.86 -24.50
N VAL A 106 7.15 -0.13 -23.41
CA VAL A 106 5.88 -0.09 -22.66
C VAL A 106 4.70 0.40 -23.51
N THR A 107 4.94 1.15 -24.59
CA THR A 107 3.89 1.66 -25.49
C THR A 107 3.31 0.56 -26.39
N LYS A 108 4.02 -0.57 -26.54
CA LYS A 108 3.60 -1.73 -27.33
C LYS A 108 2.93 -2.82 -26.50
N LEU A 109 2.85 -2.64 -25.18
CA LEU A 109 2.15 -3.58 -24.31
C LEU A 109 0.64 -3.51 -24.56
N PRO A 110 -0.08 -4.62 -24.40
CA PRO A 110 -1.53 -4.63 -24.54
C PRO A 110 -2.18 -3.71 -23.50
N SER A 111 -3.34 -3.17 -23.83
CA SER A 111 -4.07 -2.24 -22.95
C SER A 111 -5.39 -2.84 -22.49
N ALA A 112 -5.62 -2.79 -21.18
CA ALA A 112 -6.91 -3.09 -20.58
C ALA A 112 -7.99 -2.10 -21.03
N GLN A 113 -9.25 -2.51 -20.91
CA GLN A 113 -10.43 -1.71 -21.21
C GLN A 113 -11.26 -1.55 -19.95
N PHE A 114 -12.04 -0.47 -19.85
CA PHE A 114 -13.01 -0.33 -18.77
C PHE A 114 -14.14 -1.36 -18.92
N LEU A 115 -14.44 -2.06 -17.83
CA LEU A 115 -15.70 -2.78 -17.64
C LEU A 115 -16.71 -1.90 -16.91
N GLN A 116 -16.22 -1.15 -15.92
CA GLN A 116 -16.98 -0.14 -15.21
C GLN A 116 -16.15 1.15 -15.14
N PRO A 117 -16.70 2.31 -15.56
CA PRO A 117 -15.97 3.57 -15.53
C PRO A 117 -15.73 4.03 -14.09
N PHE A 118 -14.88 5.05 -13.93
CA PHE A 118 -14.59 5.63 -12.63
C PHE A 118 -15.84 6.15 -11.91
N THR A 119 -15.99 5.75 -10.65
CA THR A 119 -16.99 6.28 -9.71
C THR A 119 -16.32 6.93 -8.52
N ASP A 120 -16.90 8.01 -7.99
CA ASP A 120 -16.47 8.67 -6.76
C ASP A 120 -17.36 8.34 -5.55
N GLU A 121 -18.43 7.57 -5.75
CA GLU A 121 -19.44 7.31 -4.73
C GLU A 121 -18.91 6.55 -3.51
N ILE A 122 -17.95 5.65 -3.72
CA ILE A 122 -17.22 4.98 -2.63
C ILE A 122 -16.36 5.99 -1.86
N PHE A 123 -15.59 6.83 -2.57
CA PHE A 123 -14.69 7.78 -1.93
C PHE A 123 -15.44 8.85 -1.12
N LYS A 124 -16.59 9.34 -1.61
CA LYS A 124 -17.46 10.25 -0.83
C LYS A 124 -17.83 9.65 0.53
N ARG A 125 -18.14 8.35 0.57
CA ARG A 125 -18.52 7.62 1.79
C ARG A 125 -17.32 7.16 2.63
N SER A 126 -16.15 7.02 2.02
CA SER A 126 -14.93 6.61 2.73
C SER A 126 -14.35 7.69 3.64
N LYS A 127 -14.95 8.88 3.70
CA LYS A 127 -14.50 10.00 4.55
C LYS A 127 -15.14 10.01 5.94
N TYR A 128 -16.18 9.20 6.18
CA TYR A 128 -16.94 9.14 7.45
C TYR A 128 -16.19 8.32 8.51
N ILE A 129 -14.96 8.74 8.84
CA ILE A 129 -13.99 7.94 9.59
C ILE A 129 -13.75 8.39 11.04
N ARG A 130 -14.45 9.41 11.52
CA ARG A 130 -14.43 9.80 12.95
C ARG A 130 -15.22 8.80 13.80
N GLN A 131 -15.00 8.81 15.11
CA GLN A 131 -15.66 7.87 16.04
C GLN A 131 -17.20 7.94 15.95
N ASP A 132 -17.73 9.15 15.90
CA ASP A 132 -19.16 9.46 15.77
C ASP A 132 -19.70 9.27 14.34
N GLY A 133 -18.87 8.74 13.44
CA GLY A 133 -19.21 8.55 12.04
C GLY A 133 -19.21 9.84 11.22
N SER A 134 -18.75 10.98 11.75
CA SER A 134 -18.66 12.22 10.95
C SER A 134 -17.45 12.25 10.01
N ILE A 135 -17.46 13.19 9.06
CA ILE A 135 -16.43 13.31 8.03
C ILE A 135 -15.10 13.81 8.63
N LEU A 136 -14.00 13.19 8.22
CA LEU A 136 -12.65 13.76 8.33
C LEU A 136 -12.18 14.13 6.92
N ASP A 137 -11.99 15.42 6.63
CA ASP A 137 -11.62 15.92 5.29
C ASP A 137 -10.11 16.19 5.15
N GLU A 138 -9.28 15.41 5.85
CA GLU A 138 -7.82 15.55 5.84
C GLU A 138 -7.18 14.44 4.99
N ASN A 139 -6.87 14.77 3.73
CA ASN A 139 -6.05 13.97 2.80
C ASN A 139 -6.34 12.45 2.88
N ILE A 140 -7.61 12.10 2.73
CA ILE A 140 -8.10 10.73 2.84
C ILE A 140 -7.70 9.95 1.60
N LYS A 141 -7.22 8.72 1.83
CA LYS A 141 -6.83 7.79 0.77
C LYS A 141 -7.60 6.49 0.90
N ILE A 142 -7.97 5.89 -0.22
CA ILE A 142 -8.37 4.49 -0.27
C ILE A 142 -7.09 3.66 -0.18
N GLY A 143 -7.01 2.80 0.82
CA GLY A 143 -5.86 1.94 1.07
C GLY A 143 -5.91 0.69 0.21
N GLY A 144 -6.54 -0.35 0.74
CA GLY A 144 -6.67 -1.66 0.10
C GLY A 144 -8.09 -1.91 -0.39
N LEU A 145 -8.18 -2.74 -1.43
CA LEU A 145 -9.42 -3.34 -1.90
C LEU A 145 -9.28 -4.86 -1.85
N LEU A 146 -10.39 -5.56 -1.67
CA LEU A 146 -10.46 -7.02 -1.66
C LEU A 146 -11.82 -7.47 -2.21
N VAL A 147 -11.83 -8.35 -3.20
CA VAL A 147 -13.07 -9.02 -3.62
C VAL A 147 -13.17 -10.38 -2.93
N TYR A 148 -14.32 -10.62 -2.31
CA TYR A 148 -14.64 -11.90 -1.71
C TYR A 148 -16.16 -12.07 -1.67
N ASP A 149 -16.66 -13.28 -1.92
CA ASP A 149 -18.10 -13.60 -1.83
C ASP A 149 -19.01 -12.59 -2.56
N ASN A 150 -18.63 -12.25 -3.80
CA ASN A 150 -19.33 -11.30 -4.66
C ASN A 150 -19.53 -9.89 -4.03
N LYS A 151 -18.65 -9.50 -3.11
CA LYS A 151 -18.60 -8.18 -2.48
C LYS A 151 -17.23 -7.56 -2.66
N LEU A 152 -17.21 -6.23 -2.74
CA LEU A 152 -16.00 -5.42 -2.70
C LEU A 152 -15.83 -4.90 -1.27
N TYR A 153 -14.80 -5.35 -0.60
CA TYR A 153 -14.31 -4.82 0.66
C TYR A 153 -13.23 -3.80 0.38
N GLY A 154 -13.13 -2.80 1.24
CA GLY A 154 -12.04 -1.85 1.15
C GLY A 154 -11.85 -1.08 2.44
N ASN A 155 -10.86 -0.19 2.42
CA ASN A 155 -10.61 0.68 3.54
C ASN A 155 -10.09 2.06 3.12
N SER A 156 -10.12 3.00 4.05
CA SER A 156 -9.51 4.32 3.92
C SER A 156 -8.74 4.72 5.17
N TYR A 157 -7.86 5.69 4.99
CA TYR A 157 -7.03 6.25 6.04
C TYR A 157 -6.76 7.74 5.78
N ALA A 158 -6.48 8.49 6.85
CA ALA A 158 -5.94 9.84 6.74
C ALA A 158 -4.43 9.77 6.52
N PHE A 159 -3.95 10.22 5.36
CA PHE A 159 -2.52 10.19 5.02
C PHE A 159 -1.67 11.06 5.96
N TYR A 160 -2.24 12.18 6.38
CA TYR A 160 -1.70 13.05 7.41
C TYR A 160 -2.85 13.41 8.34
N SER A 161 -2.67 13.26 9.65
CA SER A 161 -3.59 13.85 10.61
C SER A 161 -2.87 14.04 11.95
N GLY A 162 -2.67 15.30 12.34
CA GLY A 162 -1.98 15.66 13.58
C GLY A 162 -2.84 15.41 14.82
N ALA A 163 -4.16 15.60 14.70
CA ALA A 163 -5.11 15.43 15.79
C ALA A 163 -5.52 13.97 16.06
N ASN A 164 -5.13 13.04 15.19
CA ASN A 164 -5.38 11.60 15.35
C ASN A 164 -6.86 11.22 15.54
N GLU A 165 -7.74 11.84 14.74
CA GLU A 165 -9.20 11.76 14.89
C GLU A 165 -9.86 10.61 14.12
N ALA A 166 -9.14 9.96 13.20
CA ALA A 166 -9.64 8.78 12.50
C ALA A 166 -9.74 7.58 13.46
N LYS A 167 -10.91 6.92 13.49
CA LYS A 167 -11.21 5.74 14.31
C LYS A 167 -11.89 4.61 13.55
N ARG A 168 -12.57 4.91 12.45
CA ARG A 168 -13.16 3.93 11.52
C ARG A 168 -12.31 3.88 10.24
N SER A 169 -12.36 2.80 9.48
CA SER A 169 -11.52 2.66 8.29
C SER A 169 -12.03 1.70 7.22
N HIS A 170 -12.84 0.69 7.55
CA HIS A 170 -13.20 -0.34 6.56
C HIS A 170 -14.65 -0.23 6.10
N PHE A 171 -14.94 -0.70 4.90
CA PHE A 171 -16.28 -0.75 4.33
C PHE A 171 -16.47 -2.00 3.47
N ARG A 172 -17.72 -2.23 3.08
CA ARG A 172 -18.09 -3.15 2.01
C ARG A 172 -19.13 -2.54 1.07
N THR A 173 -19.20 -3.03 -0.15
CA THR A 173 -20.26 -2.73 -1.14
C THR A 173 -20.41 -3.90 -2.12
N GLY A 174 -21.44 -3.89 -2.96
CA GLY A 174 -21.55 -4.80 -4.11
C GLY A 174 -20.51 -4.49 -5.19
N LEU A 175 -20.34 -5.39 -6.16
CA LEU A 175 -19.36 -5.23 -7.25
C LEU A 175 -19.79 -4.22 -8.34
N ASN A 176 -21.07 -3.81 -8.37
CA ASN A 176 -21.57 -2.82 -9.32
C ASN A 176 -21.27 -1.40 -8.81
N LEU A 177 -20.48 -0.66 -9.58
CA LEU A 177 -19.97 0.68 -9.28
C LEU A 177 -20.95 1.81 -9.64
N SER A 178 -22.16 1.50 -10.10
CA SER A 178 -23.19 2.52 -10.34
C SER A 178 -23.59 3.20 -9.04
N SER A 179 -23.92 4.49 -9.10
CA SER A 179 -24.29 5.26 -7.91
C SER A 179 -25.48 4.70 -7.16
N ILE A 180 -26.46 4.14 -7.89
CA ILE A 180 -27.65 3.52 -7.30
C ILE A 180 -27.27 2.23 -6.56
N SER A 181 -26.46 1.36 -7.17
CA SER A 181 -25.98 0.14 -6.54
C SER A 181 -25.15 0.44 -5.29
N ILE A 182 -24.19 1.36 -5.37
CA ILE A 182 -23.36 1.74 -4.21
C ILE A 182 -24.22 2.34 -3.10
N ALA A 183 -25.19 3.20 -3.42
CA ALA A 183 -26.06 3.77 -2.40
C ALA A 183 -26.90 2.72 -1.66
N ALA A 184 -27.31 1.65 -2.35
CA ALA A 184 -28.06 0.54 -1.76
C ALA A 184 -27.16 -0.44 -0.98
N ASP A 185 -25.96 -0.72 -1.51
CA ASP A 185 -25.12 -1.81 -1.02
C ASP A 185 -24.02 -1.35 -0.06
N PHE A 186 -23.67 -0.06 0.01
CA PHE A 186 -22.55 0.37 0.86
C PHE A 186 -22.86 0.20 2.34
N LYS A 187 -21.96 -0.47 3.07
CA LYS A 187 -21.94 -0.48 4.54
C LYS A 187 -20.55 -0.08 5.04
N GLY A 188 -20.51 0.82 6.00
CA GLY A 188 -19.29 1.38 6.55
C GLY A 188 -19.49 2.84 6.95
N MET A 189 -18.51 3.48 7.55
CA MET A 189 -17.18 2.95 7.86
C MET A 189 -17.19 2.20 9.20
N PHE A 190 -16.54 1.04 9.26
CA PHE A 190 -16.42 0.21 10.46
C PHE A 190 -15.10 0.47 11.19
N THR A 191 -15.12 0.30 12.52
CA THR A 191 -13.92 0.17 13.35
C THR A 191 -13.40 -1.26 13.26
N VAL A 192 -12.08 -1.45 13.12
CA VAL A 192 -11.44 -2.77 13.08
C VAL A 192 -10.64 -3.00 14.34
N GLY A 193 -11.08 -3.97 15.14
CA GLY A 193 -10.51 -4.24 16.46
C GLY A 193 -10.47 -2.98 17.33
N ASN A 194 -9.35 -2.79 18.03
CA ASN A 194 -9.08 -1.61 18.85
C ASN A 194 -7.83 -0.83 18.37
N MET A 195 -7.53 -0.92 17.06
CA MET A 195 -6.31 -0.35 16.49
C MET A 195 -6.61 0.97 15.78
N ASN A 196 -5.61 1.86 15.73
CA ASN A 196 -5.70 3.05 14.90
C ASN A 196 -5.84 2.65 13.42
N PRO A 197 -6.65 3.36 12.60
CA PRO A 197 -6.65 3.19 11.15
C PRO A 197 -5.27 3.26 10.50
N GLY A 198 -4.31 3.98 11.09
CA GLY A 198 -2.91 3.99 10.65
C GLY A 198 -2.17 2.65 10.79
N MET A 199 -2.79 1.64 11.41
CA MET A 199 -2.28 0.27 11.56
C MET A 199 -3.04 -0.72 10.67
N THR A 200 -4.24 -0.39 10.16
CA THR A 200 -5.13 -1.38 9.53
C THR A 200 -5.69 -0.93 8.19
N GLY A 201 -5.81 0.38 7.94
CA GLY A 201 -6.42 0.96 6.76
C GLY A 201 -5.47 1.07 5.57
N GLY A 202 -4.81 -0.02 5.20
CA GLY A 202 -3.93 -0.10 4.03
C GLY A 202 -4.21 -1.34 3.22
N TYR A 203 -3.17 -2.08 2.83
CA TYR A 203 -3.31 -3.29 2.02
C TYR A 203 -4.19 -4.36 2.68
N MET A 204 -4.81 -5.19 1.83
CA MET A 204 -5.64 -6.32 2.23
C MET A 204 -5.25 -7.55 1.41
N THR A 205 -5.44 -8.75 1.96
CA THR A 205 -5.27 -10.01 1.23
C THR A 205 -6.10 -11.11 1.88
N ILE A 206 -6.46 -12.15 1.13
CA ILE A 206 -7.17 -13.31 1.68
C ILE A 206 -6.22 -14.21 2.47
N ILE A 207 -6.75 -14.87 3.50
CA ILE A 207 -6.15 -16.05 4.09
C ILE A 207 -6.58 -17.24 3.23
N PRO A 208 -5.64 -18.03 2.68
CA PRO A 208 -5.95 -19.23 1.91
C PRO A 208 -6.85 -20.17 2.70
N GLU A 209 -7.75 -20.85 2.01
CA GLU A 209 -8.75 -21.71 2.65
C GLU A 209 -8.10 -22.76 3.57
N SER A 210 -7.01 -23.39 3.11
CA SER A 210 -6.26 -24.38 3.90
C SER A 210 -5.65 -23.82 5.19
N LYS A 211 -5.53 -22.49 5.31
CA LYS A 211 -4.89 -21.79 6.42
C LYS A 211 -5.88 -21.05 7.32
N ARG A 212 -7.18 -20.99 7.00
CA ARG A 212 -8.15 -20.22 7.82
C ARG A 212 -8.26 -20.75 9.23
N GLU A 213 -8.30 -22.07 9.41
CA GLU A 213 -8.33 -22.69 10.74
C GLU A 213 -7.07 -22.36 11.57
N TYR A 214 -5.91 -22.18 10.93
CA TYR A 214 -4.67 -21.79 11.61
C TYR A 214 -4.80 -20.42 12.28
N PHE A 215 -5.69 -19.57 11.77
CA PHE A 215 -6.01 -18.26 12.29
C PHE A 215 -7.46 -18.19 12.77
N GLY A 216 -7.95 -19.26 13.43
CA GLY A 216 -9.24 -19.25 14.13
C GLY A 216 -10.46 -18.97 13.26
N GLY A 217 -10.38 -19.25 11.95
CA GLY A 217 -11.47 -19.03 11.00
C GLY A 217 -11.53 -17.62 10.40
N PHE A 218 -10.57 -16.74 10.69
CA PHE A 218 -10.47 -15.45 10.00
C PHE A 218 -10.25 -15.63 8.50
N PHE A 219 -10.80 -14.72 7.69
CA PHE A 219 -10.86 -14.86 6.22
C PHE A 219 -9.79 -14.05 5.49
N ALA A 220 -9.36 -12.93 6.07
CA ALA A 220 -8.48 -12.00 5.41
C ALA A 220 -7.48 -11.40 6.40
N PHE A 221 -6.45 -10.78 5.84
CA PHE A 221 -5.56 -9.88 6.54
C PHE A 221 -5.75 -8.45 6.04
N THR A 222 -5.45 -7.51 6.92
CA THR A 222 -5.35 -6.08 6.63
C THR A 222 -4.13 -5.50 7.34
N GLY A 223 -3.53 -4.45 6.81
CA GLY A 223 -2.34 -3.83 7.40
C GLY A 223 -2.04 -2.46 6.83
N GLN A 224 -1.10 -1.76 7.45
CA GLN A 224 -0.64 -0.43 7.03
C GLN A 224 0.79 -0.21 7.52
N MET A 225 1.45 0.86 7.08
CA MET A 225 2.79 1.18 7.54
C MET A 225 3.15 2.65 7.31
N GLY A 226 3.93 3.22 8.22
CA GLY A 226 4.80 4.36 7.90
C GLY A 226 4.07 5.64 7.52
N LEU A 227 2.85 5.87 8.03
CA LEU A 227 2.13 7.12 7.74
C LEU A 227 2.76 8.32 8.45
N SER A 228 2.46 9.52 7.93
CA SER A 228 2.86 10.78 8.57
C SER A 228 2.30 10.88 9.98
N ILE A 229 3.07 11.50 10.88
CA ILE A 229 2.85 11.45 12.33
C ILE A 229 2.97 9.99 12.81
N ILE A 230 4.17 9.42 12.65
CA ILE A 230 4.45 7.98 12.79
C ILE A 230 3.93 7.36 14.11
N SER A 231 3.80 8.14 15.19
CA SER A 231 3.22 7.68 16.45
C SER A 231 1.78 7.14 16.36
N ARG A 232 1.05 7.43 15.26
CA ARG A 232 -0.28 6.86 14.98
C ARG A 232 -0.27 5.58 14.13
N SER A 233 0.89 5.21 13.60
CA SER A 233 1.06 4.13 12.62
C SER A 233 2.19 3.20 13.07
N SER A 234 2.42 2.13 12.32
CA SER A 234 3.40 1.11 12.66
C SER A 234 4.80 1.51 12.20
N TYR A 235 5.80 1.30 13.07
CA TYR A 235 7.24 1.49 12.83
C TYR A 235 7.83 0.28 12.07
N GLY A 236 7.16 -0.11 10.99
CA GLY A 236 7.31 -1.42 10.35
C GLY A 236 5.99 -1.85 9.72
N PRO A 237 5.95 -2.91 8.89
CA PRO A 237 4.69 -3.43 8.41
C PRO A 237 3.80 -3.86 9.58
N SER A 238 2.49 -3.62 9.50
CA SER A 238 1.53 -4.26 10.40
C SER A 238 0.69 -5.31 9.68
N LEU A 239 0.17 -6.29 10.41
CA LEU A 239 -0.70 -7.30 9.85
C LEU A 239 -1.69 -7.74 10.90
N HIS A 240 -2.96 -7.72 10.54
CA HIS A 240 -4.07 -8.00 11.41
C HIS A 240 -5.03 -8.95 10.71
N THR A 241 -5.57 -9.95 11.42
CA THR A 241 -6.67 -10.77 10.91
C THR A 241 -7.93 -9.91 10.72
N LEU A 242 -8.85 -10.35 9.87
CA LEU A 242 -10.08 -9.62 9.57
C LEU A 242 -11.25 -10.60 9.36
N SER A 243 -12.34 -10.39 10.09
CA SER A 243 -13.60 -11.11 9.90
C SER A 243 -14.46 -10.42 8.83
N LEU A 244 -14.61 -11.03 7.67
CA LEU A 244 -15.40 -10.45 6.57
C LEU A 244 -16.92 -10.56 6.79
N SER A 245 -17.38 -11.48 7.65
CA SER A 245 -18.81 -11.59 8.01
C SER A 245 -19.31 -10.42 8.85
N ASP A 246 -18.43 -9.78 9.62
CA ASP A 246 -18.82 -8.70 10.54
C ASP A 246 -19.27 -7.43 9.79
N PHE A 247 -18.91 -7.31 8.52
CA PHE A 247 -19.30 -6.20 7.64
C PHE A 247 -20.78 -6.21 7.26
N ASP A 248 -21.50 -7.29 7.54
CA ASP A 248 -22.95 -7.35 7.36
C ASP A 248 -23.74 -6.91 8.60
N ASN A 249 -23.06 -6.70 9.74
CA ASN A 249 -23.63 -6.17 10.97
C ASN A 249 -23.94 -4.66 10.87
N THR A 250 -24.42 -4.07 11.97
CA THR A 250 -24.59 -2.62 12.12
C THR A 250 -23.24 -1.92 12.11
N VAL A 251 -23.17 -0.71 11.53
CA VAL A 251 -21.92 0.04 11.34
C VAL A 251 -21.19 0.40 12.65
N ASP A 252 -21.92 0.46 13.76
CA ASP A 252 -21.35 0.71 15.09
C ASP A 252 -20.76 -0.56 15.73
N SER A 253 -20.95 -1.72 15.11
CA SER A 253 -20.26 -2.95 15.51
C SER A 253 -18.78 -2.87 15.15
N ILE A 254 -17.94 -3.42 16.02
CA ILE A 254 -16.50 -3.59 15.75
C ILE A 254 -16.32 -4.81 14.86
N VAL A 255 -15.58 -4.66 13.78
CA VAL A 255 -15.10 -5.79 12.97
C VAL A 255 -13.98 -6.49 13.73
N SER A 256 -14.17 -7.79 13.99
CA SER A 256 -13.24 -8.63 14.72
C SER A 256 -11.91 -8.72 14.00
N SER A 257 -10.84 -8.52 14.75
CA SER A 257 -9.47 -8.46 14.24
C SER A 257 -8.47 -8.74 15.35
N MET A 258 -7.44 -9.51 15.04
CA MET A 258 -6.32 -9.81 15.93
C MET A 258 -5.02 -9.27 15.33
N PRO A 259 -4.23 -8.47 16.07
CA PRO A 259 -2.91 -8.07 15.61
C PRO A 259 -1.93 -9.24 15.61
N LEU A 260 -1.21 -9.41 14.49
CA LEU A 260 -0.16 -10.41 14.33
C LEU A 260 1.22 -9.79 14.18
N ILE A 261 1.29 -8.63 13.52
CA ILE A 261 2.51 -7.84 13.37
C ILE A 261 2.14 -6.38 13.60
N TYR A 262 2.90 -5.67 14.43
CA TYR A 262 2.99 -4.21 14.42
C TYR A 262 4.15 -3.77 15.31
N TYR A 263 4.63 -2.55 15.10
CA TYR A 263 5.74 -1.98 15.86
C TYR A 263 5.38 -0.58 16.33
N THR A 264 5.71 -0.24 17.57
CA THR A 264 5.38 1.06 18.18
C THR A 264 6.67 1.80 18.53
N TYR A 265 6.52 3.03 19.06
CA TYR A 265 7.66 3.78 19.57
C TYR A 265 8.43 3.03 20.66
N ASP A 266 7.72 2.31 21.54
CA ASP A 266 8.34 1.53 22.63
C ASP A 266 8.91 0.19 22.15
N TYR A 267 8.54 -0.26 20.94
CA TYR A 267 8.92 -1.55 20.37
C TYR A 267 9.39 -1.43 18.92
N GLN A 268 10.53 -0.76 18.73
CA GLN A 268 11.14 -0.46 17.44
C GLN A 268 12.02 -1.62 16.91
N THR A 269 11.48 -2.83 16.93
CA THR A 269 12.20 -4.07 16.61
C THR A 269 12.86 -4.11 15.24
N LEU A 270 12.33 -3.37 14.25
CA LEU A 270 12.88 -3.26 12.89
C LEU A 270 13.79 -2.05 12.68
N GLY A 271 13.84 -1.12 13.63
CA GLY A 271 14.61 0.11 13.55
C GLY A 271 13.86 1.32 14.08
N GLU A 272 14.62 2.37 14.37
CA GLU A 272 14.07 3.64 14.83
C GLU A 272 13.70 4.54 13.65
N TRP A 273 12.56 5.24 13.75
CA TRP A 273 12.17 6.21 12.71
C TRP A 273 13.20 7.36 12.56
N GLY A 274 13.83 7.76 13.67
CA GLY A 274 14.79 8.85 13.75
C GLY A 274 16.25 8.45 13.46
N ASN A 275 16.51 7.22 13.00
CA ASN A 275 17.86 6.83 12.59
C ASN A 275 18.28 7.63 11.34
N VAL A 276 19.32 8.46 11.49
CA VAL A 276 19.88 9.32 10.44
C VAL A 276 21.38 9.10 10.22
N THR A 277 21.92 8.00 10.72
CA THR A 277 23.37 7.75 10.70
C THR A 277 23.74 6.54 9.85
N ILE A 278 22.92 5.50 9.85
CA ILE A 278 23.19 4.25 9.12
C ILE A 278 22.00 3.87 8.23
N PRO A 279 22.25 3.34 7.02
CA PRO A 279 21.18 2.77 6.21
C PRO A 279 20.50 1.61 6.94
N ASN A 280 19.16 1.58 6.88
CA ASN A 280 18.36 0.45 7.35
C ASN A 280 17.18 0.23 6.40
N PRO A 281 17.33 -0.59 5.34
CA PRO A 281 16.27 -0.81 4.37
C PRO A 281 15.08 -1.62 4.92
N VAL A 282 15.27 -2.36 6.02
CA VAL A 282 14.19 -3.13 6.68
C VAL A 282 13.11 -2.20 7.22
N PHE A 283 13.52 -1.08 7.81
CA PHE A 283 12.62 0.00 8.18
C PHE A 283 13.35 1.33 8.24
N ASN A 284 12.80 2.31 7.54
CA ASN A 284 13.12 3.72 7.68
C ASN A 284 11.90 4.59 7.31
N MET A 285 12.06 5.91 7.40
CA MET A 285 11.01 6.89 7.14
C MET A 285 10.38 6.81 5.73
N MET A 286 11.06 6.17 4.77
CA MET A 286 10.59 6.00 3.38
C MET A 286 9.98 4.62 3.08
N SER A 287 10.02 3.70 4.03
CA SER A 287 9.40 2.38 3.90
C SER A 287 7.87 2.49 3.80
N ARG A 288 7.27 1.88 2.78
CA ARG A 288 5.82 1.80 2.56
C ARG A 288 5.45 0.42 2.04
N ILE A 289 4.25 -0.06 2.35
CA ILE A 289 3.69 -1.31 1.83
C ILE A 289 2.45 -0.98 1.00
N TYR A 290 2.34 -1.61 -0.17
CA TYR A 290 1.23 -1.41 -1.10
C TYR A 290 0.41 -2.68 -1.30
N GLY A 291 0.83 -3.80 -0.71
CA GLY A 291 0.22 -5.09 -0.96
C GLY A 291 0.68 -6.20 -0.04
N ALA A 292 -0.16 -7.22 0.09
CA ALA A 292 0.18 -8.48 0.73
C ALA A 292 -0.31 -9.65 -0.12
N VAL A 293 0.44 -10.74 -0.12
CA VAL A 293 0.02 -12.00 -0.74
C VAL A 293 0.38 -13.18 0.16
N TYR A 294 -0.57 -14.09 0.31
CA TYR A 294 -0.36 -15.36 0.98
C TYR A 294 -0.80 -16.50 0.07
N PRO A 295 0.12 -17.14 -0.67
CA PRO A 295 -0.23 -18.29 -1.52
C PRO A 295 -0.57 -19.52 -0.67
N ASP A 296 -1.49 -20.38 -1.15
CA ASP A 296 -2.03 -21.52 -0.39
C ASP A 296 -0.96 -22.53 0.08
N ASN A 297 -0.05 -22.90 -0.82
CA ASN A 297 1.06 -23.82 -0.53
C ASN A 297 2.33 -23.11 -0.01
N SER A 298 2.21 -21.87 0.45
CA SER A 298 3.33 -21.13 1.02
C SER A 298 3.35 -21.26 2.53
N GLN A 299 4.55 -21.36 3.11
CA GLN A 299 4.76 -21.10 4.55
C GLN A 299 4.86 -19.60 4.83
N TYR A 300 4.96 -18.77 3.79
CA TYR A 300 5.31 -17.37 3.90
C TYR A 300 4.20 -16.45 3.41
N ILE A 301 4.06 -15.34 4.13
CA ILE A 301 3.31 -14.16 3.71
C ILE A 301 4.30 -13.13 3.18
N TYR A 302 4.03 -12.59 2.01
CA TYR A 302 4.86 -11.59 1.36
C TYR A 302 4.17 -10.23 1.45
N LEU A 303 4.82 -9.26 2.07
CA LEU A 303 4.41 -7.86 2.07
C LEU A 303 5.27 -7.12 1.06
N ILE A 304 4.62 -6.44 0.12
CA ILE A 304 5.26 -5.88 -1.07
C ILE A 304 5.13 -4.36 -1.04
N GLY A 305 6.24 -3.68 -1.21
CA GLY A 305 6.34 -2.27 -0.95
C GLY A 305 7.53 -1.58 -1.59
N ARG A 306 7.95 -0.47 -0.99
CA ARG A 306 9.18 0.23 -1.32
C ARG A 306 9.94 0.59 -0.05
N THR A 307 11.24 0.80 -0.17
CA THR A 307 12.07 1.38 0.90
C THR A 307 13.19 2.22 0.30
N GLY A 308 13.84 3.02 1.15
CA GLY A 308 15.12 3.65 0.82
C GLY A 308 16.29 2.80 1.30
N ILE A 309 17.38 2.77 0.54
CA ILE A 309 18.61 2.04 0.89
C ILE A 309 19.75 2.98 1.29
N GLY A 310 19.53 4.30 1.22
CA GLY A 310 20.46 5.30 1.74
C GLY A 310 20.31 5.54 3.24
N VAL A 311 21.15 6.43 3.75
CA VAL A 311 21.01 6.97 5.10
C VAL A 311 19.73 7.83 5.16
N PRO A 312 18.80 7.58 6.09
CA PRO A 312 17.58 8.37 6.16
C PRO A 312 17.83 9.82 6.58
N TYR A 313 17.04 10.75 6.07
CA TYR A 313 17.15 12.18 6.35
C TYR A 313 15.77 12.84 6.36
N TYR A 314 15.51 13.66 7.37
CA TYR A 314 14.33 14.52 7.40
C TYR A 314 14.73 15.99 7.22
N GLY A 315 14.29 16.62 6.14
CA GLY A 315 14.68 17.99 5.83
C GLY A 315 14.46 18.31 4.36
N GLN A 316 15.27 19.22 3.83
CA GLN A 316 15.21 19.65 2.43
C GLN A 316 16.02 18.69 1.56
N GLY A 317 15.39 18.07 0.55
CA GLY A 317 16.09 17.28 -0.46
C GLY A 317 17.00 18.15 -1.35
N THR A 318 18.14 17.63 -1.78
CA THR A 318 19.14 18.33 -2.60
C THR A 318 19.75 17.42 -3.67
N ASP A 319 20.24 17.99 -4.77
CA ASP A 319 21.03 17.28 -5.80
C ASP A 319 22.54 17.38 -5.55
N ASN A 320 22.97 18.02 -4.46
CA ASN A 320 24.38 18.10 -4.09
C ASN A 320 24.77 16.84 -3.32
N PRO A 321 25.67 15.99 -3.86
CA PRO A 321 26.03 14.72 -3.23
C PRO A 321 26.64 14.86 -1.84
N ASN A 322 27.14 16.04 -1.46
CA ASN A 322 27.79 16.25 -0.17
C ASN A 322 26.82 16.63 0.97
N ASP A 323 25.55 16.91 0.65
CA ASP A 323 24.57 17.26 1.67
C ASP A 323 23.93 16.01 2.28
N ALA A 324 23.55 16.10 3.57
CA ALA A 324 22.86 15.01 4.27
C ALA A 324 21.49 14.67 3.64
N GLY A 325 20.87 15.65 2.96
CA GLY A 325 19.62 15.49 2.23
C GLY A 325 19.79 15.14 0.75
N TYR A 326 20.91 14.56 0.34
CA TYR A 326 21.11 14.17 -1.06
C TYR A 326 20.01 13.22 -1.56
N ASP A 327 19.14 13.75 -2.39
CA ASP A 327 18.02 13.10 -3.04
C ASP A 327 17.79 13.80 -4.39
N PRO A 328 18.48 13.36 -5.46
CA PRO A 328 18.42 14.02 -6.75
C PRO A 328 17.05 13.88 -7.44
N VAL A 329 16.18 13.00 -6.93
CA VAL A 329 14.86 12.72 -7.54
C VAL A 329 13.70 13.34 -6.75
N ASP A 330 13.91 13.71 -5.49
CA ASP A 330 12.93 14.40 -4.66
C ASP A 330 13.59 15.54 -3.87
N LYS A 331 13.45 16.77 -4.39
CA LYS A 331 13.93 18.00 -3.76
C LYS A 331 12.87 18.64 -2.86
N SER A 332 11.80 17.94 -2.49
CA SER A 332 10.82 18.49 -1.55
C SER A 332 11.37 18.49 -0.12
N LYS A 333 10.69 19.19 0.80
CA LYS A 333 10.99 19.06 2.22
C LYS A 333 10.20 17.88 2.78
N GLY A 334 10.88 16.90 3.35
CA GLY A 334 10.23 15.74 3.92
C GLY A 334 11.18 14.66 4.38
N CYS A 335 10.71 13.42 4.28
CA CYS A 335 11.49 12.22 4.54
C CYS A 335 12.25 11.83 3.28
N HIS A 336 13.52 11.45 3.42
CA HIS A 336 14.39 11.01 2.33
C HIS A 336 15.20 9.79 2.78
N ALA A 337 15.53 8.91 1.84
CA ALA A 337 16.44 7.78 2.06
C ALA A 337 16.97 7.24 0.72
N TRP A 338 17.23 8.14 -0.23
CA TRP A 338 17.68 7.80 -1.59
C TRP A 338 18.96 6.95 -1.57
N PRO A 339 19.11 5.90 -2.42
CA PRO A 339 18.18 5.43 -3.46
C PRO A 339 16.91 4.73 -2.99
N TYR A 340 15.85 4.79 -3.81
CA TYR A 340 14.60 4.05 -3.57
C TYR A 340 14.56 2.73 -4.34
N VAL A 341 14.01 1.68 -3.73
CA VAL A 341 13.86 0.35 -4.34
C VAL A 341 12.48 -0.23 -4.04
N ASN A 342 11.98 -1.07 -4.96
CA ASN A 342 10.87 -1.97 -4.67
C ASN A 342 11.36 -3.07 -3.74
N TYR A 343 10.61 -3.38 -2.69
CA TYR A 343 11.09 -4.17 -1.57
C TYR A 343 10.02 -5.14 -1.07
N ILE A 344 10.48 -6.28 -0.55
CA ILE A 344 9.63 -7.31 0.03
C ILE A 344 10.06 -7.61 1.46
N TRP A 345 9.08 -7.80 2.33
CA TRP A 345 9.23 -8.36 3.66
C TRP A 345 8.49 -9.70 3.71
N VAL A 346 9.19 -10.76 4.06
CA VAL A 346 8.66 -12.13 4.12
C VAL A 346 8.50 -12.52 5.57
N TYR A 347 7.29 -12.91 5.96
CA TYR A 347 6.97 -13.36 7.31
C TYR A 347 6.59 -14.84 7.30
N ASP A 348 7.08 -15.59 8.28
CA ASP A 348 6.82 -17.02 8.45
C ASP A 348 5.47 -17.26 9.15
N GLU A 349 4.61 -18.12 8.58
CA GLU A 349 3.32 -18.47 9.17
C GLU A 349 3.46 -19.06 10.58
N VAL A 350 4.58 -19.72 10.89
CA VAL A 350 4.83 -20.31 12.21
C VAL A 350 4.94 -19.21 13.26
N ASP A 351 5.62 -18.12 12.94
CA ASP A 351 5.75 -16.96 13.82
C ASP A 351 4.41 -16.24 14.00
N LEU A 352 3.65 -16.09 12.91
CA LEU A 352 2.31 -15.48 12.97
C LEU A 352 1.35 -16.32 13.81
N LYS A 353 1.41 -17.65 13.70
CA LYS A 353 0.64 -18.57 14.53
C LYS A 353 1.09 -18.51 15.99
N ALA A 354 2.38 -18.35 16.26
CA ALA A 354 2.88 -18.17 17.62
C ALA A 354 2.31 -16.90 18.28
N VAL A 355 2.16 -15.81 17.52
CA VAL A 355 1.47 -14.59 18.00
C VAL A 355 -0.03 -14.83 18.18
N PHE A 356 -0.68 -15.48 17.21
CA PHE A 356 -2.09 -15.82 17.28
C PHE A 356 -2.42 -16.67 18.53
N ASN A 357 -1.54 -17.59 18.89
CA ASN A 357 -1.66 -18.42 20.09
C ASN A 357 -1.19 -17.74 21.39
N GLY A 358 -0.74 -16.48 21.32
CA GLY A 358 -0.29 -15.71 22.48
C GLY A 358 1.09 -16.09 23.03
N THR A 359 1.84 -16.94 22.33
CA THR A 359 3.19 -17.37 22.73
C THR A 359 4.30 -16.39 22.31
N LYS A 360 3.99 -15.48 21.39
CA LYS A 360 4.81 -14.31 21.03
C LYS A 360 3.94 -13.05 21.01
N LYS A 361 4.55 -11.88 21.17
CA LYS A 361 3.90 -10.59 20.98
C LYS A 361 4.02 -10.12 19.52
N PRO A 362 3.07 -9.33 19.00
CA PRO A 362 3.10 -8.86 17.61
C PRO A 362 4.37 -8.11 17.21
N TRP A 363 5.00 -7.40 18.14
CA TRP A 363 6.22 -6.62 17.90
C TRP A 363 7.52 -7.41 18.09
N GLU A 364 7.46 -8.68 18.50
CA GLU A 364 8.63 -9.55 18.63
C GLU A 364 9.00 -10.24 17.31
N ILE A 365 8.06 -10.30 16.36
CA ILE A 365 8.28 -10.93 15.07
C ILE A 365 9.14 -10.02 14.20
N LYS A 366 10.00 -10.62 13.37
CA LYS A 366 10.76 -9.95 12.32
C LYS A 366 10.50 -10.67 11.00
N PRO A 367 10.68 -10.00 9.84
CA PRO A 367 10.71 -10.71 8.57
C PRO A 367 11.79 -11.81 8.62
N SER A 368 11.44 -13.03 8.20
CA SER A 368 12.39 -14.14 8.07
C SER A 368 13.38 -13.91 6.94
N SER A 369 12.95 -13.16 5.92
CA SER A 369 13.80 -12.61 4.87
C SER A 369 13.19 -11.32 4.34
N HIS A 370 14.01 -10.50 3.70
CA HIS A 370 13.59 -9.28 3.05
C HIS A 370 14.62 -8.91 1.98
N GLY A 371 14.22 -8.12 0.99
CA GLY A 371 15.12 -7.75 -0.09
C GLY A 371 14.43 -7.03 -1.22
N LEU A 372 15.22 -6.56 -2.17
CA LEU A 372 14.70 -5.86 -3.33
C LEU A 372 14.10 -6.82 -4.35
N ILE A 373 13.07 -6.35 -5.05
CA ILE A 373 12.58 -6.99 -6.27
C ILE A 373 12.85 -6.10 -7.49
N LYS A 374 13.38 -6.72 -8.54
CA LYS A 374 13.60 -6.03 -9.81
C LYS A 374 12.37 -6.17 -10.68
N LEU A 375 11.65 -5.07 -10.85
CA LEU A 375 10.62 -4.98 -11.88
C LEU A 375 11.27 -4.63 -13.22
N PRO A 376 10.77 -5.18 -14.35
CA PRO A 376 11.11 -4.65 -15.66
C PRO A 376 10.76 -3.17 -15.75
N TYR A 377 11.49 -2.41 -16.57
CA TYR A 377 11.34 -0.96 -16.72
C TYR A 377 11.68 -0.14 -15.46
N TYR A 378 12.36 -0.74 -14.49
CA TYR A 378 12.93 -0.01 -13.36
C TYR A 378 13.95 1.02 -13.83
N ASP A 379 13.76 2.26 -13.41
CA ASP A 379 14.71 3.34 -13.60
C ASP A 379 15.32 3.71 -12.23
N LYS A 380 16.61 3.42 -12.08
CA LYS A 380 17.36 3.65 -10.83
C LYS A 380 17.57 5.13 -10.49
N TYR A 381 17.25 6.03 -11.42
CA TYR A 381 17.37 7.48 -11.25
C TYR A 381 16.02 8.14 -11.01
N LYS A 382 15.00 7.34 -10.67
CA LYS A 382 13.61 7.77 -10.51
C LYS A 382 13.06 7.24 -9.19
N THR A 383 11.99 7.86 -8.68
CA THR A 383 11.28 7.33 -7.51
C THR A 383 10.70 5.94 -7.81
N CYS A 384 10.72 5.07 -6.80
CA CYS A 384 10.01 3.79 -6.87
C CYS A 384 8.60 3.97 -6.36
N ASP A 385 7.61 3.80 -7.22
CA ASP A 385 6.21 4.00 -6.88
C ASP A 385 5.38 2.77 -7.26
N LEU A 386 5.52 1.70 -6.48
CA LEU A 386 4.45 0.71 -6.41
C LEU A 386 3.18 1.41 -5.89
N CYS A 387 2.04 0.98 -6.38
CA CYS A 387 0.77 1.60 -6.06
C CYS A 387 -0.19 0.60 -5.41
N GLY A 388 -0.22 -0.65 -5.87
CA GLY A 388 -1.06 -1.67 -5.26
C GLY A 388 -0.70 -3.06 -5.73
N VAL A 389 -1.16 -4.06 -4.98
CA VAL A 389 -0.98 -5.47 -5.34
C VAL A 389 -2.29 -6.22 -5.13
N SER A 390 -2.59 -7.16 -6.02
CA SER A 390 -3.65 -8.12 -5.83
C SER A 390 -3.25 -9.51 -6.29
N TYR A 391 -3.90 -10.54 -5.77
CA TYR A 391 -3.57 -11.93 -6.03
C TYR A 391 -4.81 -12.72 -6.44
N ASP A 392 -4.71 -13.36 -7.59
CA ASP A 392 -5.62 -14.39 -8.06
C ASP A 392 -5.09 -15.75 -7.59
N ALA A 393 -5.66 -16.26 -6.49
CA ALA A 393 -5.24 -17.53 -5.92
C ALA A 393 -5.60 -18.72 -6.82
N GLN A 394 -6.68 -18.63 -7.61
CA GLN A 394 -7.14 -19.73 -8.45
C GLN A 394 -6.19 -19.94 -9.64
N ASN A 395 -5.80 -18.88 -10.32
CA ASN A 395 -4.88 -18.96 -11.47
C ASN A 395 -3.42 -18.65 -11.09
N LYS A 396 -3.14 -18.54 -9.78
CA LYS A 396 -1.79 -18.32 -9.24
C LYS A 396 -1.13 -17.05 -9.79
N LYS A 397 -1.90 -15.99 -10.05
CA LYS A 397 -1.39 -14.73 -10.63
C LYS A 397 -1.30 -13.61 -9.62
N LEU A 398 -0.16 -12.94 -9.57
CA LEU A 398 0.05 -11.73 -8.78
C LEU A 398 0.08 -10.52 -9.72
N TYR A 399 -0.77 -9.54 -9.45
CA TYR A 399 -0.82 -8.27 -10.17
C TYR A 399 -0.19 -7.20 -9.31
N VAL A 400 0.93 -6.63 -9.77
CA VAL A 400 1.66 -5.55 -9.09
C VAL A 400 1.54 -4.30 -9.94
N VAL A 401 0.93 -3.25 -9.40
CA VAL A 401 0.75 -1.99 -10.11
C VAL A 401 1.85 -1.02 -9.70
N SER A 402 2.50 -0.41 -10.69
CA SER A 402 3.52 0.63 -10.48
C SER A 402 3.20 1.87 -11.30
N ARG A 403 3.54 3.07 -10.83
CA ARG A 403 3.51 4.26 -11.69
C ARG A 403 4.51 4.08 -12.82
N ASN A 404 4.07 4.25 -14.07
CA ASN A 404 4.98 4.31 -15.20
C ASN A 404 5.42 5.76 -15.41
N MET A 405 6.64 6.06 -14.96
CA MET A 405 7.24 7.39 -15.02
C MET A 405 7.58 7.86 -16.44
N ASN A 406 7.33 7.06 -17.48
CA ASN A 406 7.59 7.42 -18.88
C ASN A 406 6.31 7.72 -19.69
N VAL A 407 5.13 7.33 -19.21
CA VAL A 407 3.84 7.50 -19.93
C VAL A 407 2.69 8.00 -19.05
N SER A 408 3.02 8.65 -17.92
CA SER A 408 2.11 9.31 -16.95
C SER A 408 1.00 8.44 -16.33
N LYS A 409 1.00 7.12 -16.58
CA LYS A 409 -0.05 6.18 -16.20
C LYS A 409 0.52 4.93 -15.53
N PRO A 410 -0.25 4.20 -14.72
CA PRO A 410 0.20 2.96 -14.12
C PRO A 410 0.46 1.85 -15.16
N LEU A 411 1.41 1.00 -14.84
CA LEU A 411 1.66 -0.27 -15.50
C LEU A 411 1.30 -1.40 -14.56
N VAL A 412 0.62 -2.42 -15.06
CA VAL A 412 0.32 -3.64 -14.29
C VAL A 412 1.33 -4.72 -14.69
N HIS A 413 2.13 -5.15 -13.72
CA HIS A 413 3.06 -6.27 -13.84
C HIS A 413 2.37 -7.55 -13.37
N VAL A 414 2.57 -8.64 -14.10
CA VAL A 414 1.94 -9.92 -13.78
C VAL A 414 3.04 -10.94 -13.50
N PHE A 415 2.88 -11.64 -12.37
CA PHE A 415 3.71 -12.77 -11.98
C PHE A 415 2.86 -14.02 -11.81
N GLU A 416 3.48 -15.18 -11.92
CA GLU A 416 2.88 -16.48 -11.66
C GLU A 416 3.59 -17.17 -10.48
N TRP A 417 2.80 -17.65 -9.52
CA TRP A 417 3.27 -18.47 -8.41
C TRP A 417 3.59 -19.89 -8.89
N LYS A 418 4.82 -20.36 -8.66
CA LYS A 418 5.34 -21.61 -9.26
C LYS A 418 5.28 -22.86 -8.38
N LYS A 419 4.80 -22.74 -7.15
CA LYS A 419 4.63 -23.88 -6.24
C LYS A 419 3.20 -24.41 -6.20
#